data_AF-A0AAJ4XA09-F1
#
_entry.id   AF-A0AAJ4XA09-F1
#
_cell.length_a   1.000
_cell.length_b   1.000
_cell.length_c   1.000
_cell.angle_alpha   90.00
_cell.angle_beta   90.00
_cell.angle_gamma   90.00
#
_symmetry.space_group_name_H-M   'P 1'
#
loop_
_entity.id
_entity.type
_entity.pdbx_description
1 polymer ?
#
loop_
_entity_poly.entity_id
_entity_poly.type
_entity_poly.pdbx_seq_one_letter_code
_entity_poly.pdbx_strand_id
1 'polypeptide(L)'
;MKKLDVNKSEREIIEQALGHWEKEQLISQEKSEELKANLDDKGFEWGMLARYAFWIALASLIFSVVSLFSDGYLSDLVEKFYETPNVIFCLGFAGLAVLFYILGFRNKSRNPEKNFSNETLMLAGAFSTAASIGFLGQVLDRNENHFTLLFLMSIIIYGILSVKLTSKLLWVFTLVALGIWFATETAYHSNWGFKFWGMNYPLRFTIFGIILTAFAVLLQPKIKPLAVFKSTSFVVGLLYTMIALWLLSIFGNYSDFDKWSSIRQYEIFYWGLLGIAISLGLAIYGMKTKDHVSRDIGFVFFILNLYTRFVEYLWDNINRTIFFLLLAVSFWFVGRWAESIWKKKE
;
A
#
# COMPACT_ATOMS: atom_id res chain seq x y z
N MET A 1 -27.58 34.83 -9.75
CA MET A 1 -26.45 34.29 -8.96
C MET A 1 -26.10 32.91 -9.50
N LYS A 2 -24.81 32.55 -9.53
CA LYS A 2 -24.40 31.19 -9.90
C LYS A 2 -24.84 30.26 -8.76
N LYS A 3 -25.64 29.24 -9.08
CA LYS A 3 -26.11 28.29 -8.07
C LYS A 3 -24.96 27.43 -7.55
N LEU A 4 -25.09 26.97 -6.31
CA LEU A 4 -24.10 26.11 -5.66
C LEU A 4 -24.54 24.64 -5.81
N ASP A 5 -23.76 23.84 -6.54
CA ASP A 5 -24.05 22.42 -6.72
C ASP A 5 -23.58 21.62 -5.50
N VAL A 6 -24.53 21.04 -4.77
CA VAL A 6 -24.29 20.28 -3.54
C VAL A 6 -24.86 18.87 -3.64
N ASN A 7 -24.15 17.88 -3.12
CA ASN A 7 -24.72 16.53 -3.00
C ASN A 7 -25.78 16.48 -1.87
N LYS A 8 -26.54 15.38 -1.76
CA LYS A 8 -27.62 15.28 -0.76
C LYS A 8 -27.16 15.50 0.68
N SER A 9 -26.02 14.92 1.07
CA SER A 9 -25.49 15.10 2.43
C SER A 9 -24.96 16.51 2.68
N GLU A 10 -24.29 17.12 1.71
CA GLU A 10 -23.84 18.52 1.77
C GLU A 10 -25.03 19.46 1.89
N ARG A 11 -26.12 19.20 1.14
CA ARG A 11 -27.37 19.95 1.23
C ARG A 11 -27.98 19.87 2.62
N GLU A 12 -28.11 18.66 3.18
CA GLU A 12 -28.62 18.48 4.55
C GLU A 12 -27.77 19.23 5.58
N ILE A 13 -26.43 19.17 5.46
CA ILE A 13 -25.52 19.89 6.35
C ILE A 13 -25.68 21.41 6.20
N ILE A 14 -25.78 21.92 4.98
CA ILE A 14 -25.95 23.36 4.72
C ILE A 14 -27.32 23.84 5.21
N GLU A 15 -28.38 23.07 4.98
CA GLU A 15 -29.73 23.40 5.48
C GLU A 15 -29.80 23.38 7.01
N GLN A 16 -29.11 22.45 7.67
CA GLN A 16 -28.95 22.43 9.13
C GLN A 16 -28.16 23.63 9.64
N ALA A 17 -27.04 23.99 8.98
CA ALA A 17 -26.25 25.15 9.35
C ALA A 17 -27.03 26.47 9.18
N LEU A 18 -27.76 26.62 8.06
CA LEU A 18 -28.63 27.77 7.82
C LEU A 18 -29.76 27.85 8.87
N GLY A 19 -30.38 26.72 9.22
CA GLY A 19 -31.39 26.67 10.28
C GLY A 19 -30.84 26.98 11.67
N HIS A 20 -29.59 26.62 11.96
CA HIS A 20 -28.91 26.99 13.19
C HIS A 20 -28.61 28.50 13.24
N TRP A 21 -28.07 29.08 12.15
CA TRP A 21 -27.77 30.51 12.07
C TRP A 21 -29.02 31.40 12.08
N GLU A 22 -30.12 30.91 11.53
CA GLU A 22 -31.43 31.56 11.62
C GLU A 22 -31.95 31.59 13.07
N LYS A 23 -31.81 30.48 13.80
CA LYS A 23 -32.18 30.40 15.23
C LYS A 23 -31.31 31.30 16.13
N GLU A 24 -30.02 31.41 15.83
CA GLU A 24 -29.08 32.28 16.53
C GLU A 24 -29.17 33.76 16.09
N GLN A 25 -30.13 34.12 15.23
CA GLN A 25 -30.33 35.46 14.68
C GLN A 25 -29.12 36.04 13.91
N LEU A 26 -28.23 35.17 13.41
CA LEU A 26 -27.06 35.57 12.61
C LEU A 26 -27.45 35.89 11.15
N ILE A 27 -28.56 35.34 10.67
CA ILE A 27 -29.13 35.61 9.34
C ILE A 27 -30.65 35.82 9.44
N SER A 28 -31.21 36.64 8.55
CA SER A 28 -32.66 36.81 8.45
C SER A 28 -33.32 35.59 7.79
N GLN A 29 -34.58 35.33 8.13
CA GLN A 29 -35.38 34.24 7.55
C GLN A 29 -35.44 34.34 6.02
N GLU A 30 -35.59 35.56 5.48
CA GLU A 30 -35.60 35.83 4.05
C GLU A 30 -34.25 35.46 3.37
N LYS A 31 -33.12 35.72 4.05
CA LYS A 31 -31.79 35.36 3.55
C LYS A 31 -31.53 33.84 3.65
N SER A 32 -32.05 33.19 4.68
CA SER A 32 -32.01 31.72 4.85
C SER A 32 -32.72 31.03 3.69
N GLU A 33 -33.93 31.49 3.33
CA GLU A 33 -34.70 30.95 2.21
C GLU A 33 -34.04 31.22 0.85
N GLU A 34 -33.50 32.42 0.63
CA GLU A 34 -32.73 32.76 -0.58
C GLU A 34 -31.51 31.83 -0.77
N LEU A 35 -30.77 31.55 0.31
CA LEU A 35 -29.60 30.67 0.28
C LEU A 35 -29.98 29.20 0.06
N LYS A 36 -31.07 28.72 0.67
CA LYS A 36 -31.62 27.37 0.41
C LYS A 36 -32.05 27.22 -1.05
N ALA A 37 -32.68 28.23 -1.63
CA ALA A 37 -33.09 28.25 -3.04
C ALA A 37 -31.91 28.36 -4.03
N ASN A 38 -30.73 28.77 -3.55
CA ASN A 38 -29.51 28.82 -4.35
C ASN A 38 -28.78 27.47 -4.47
N LEU A 39 -29.18 26.47 -3.67
CA LEU A 39 -28.64 25.11 -3.72
C LEU A 39 -29.27 24.34 -4.88
N ASP A 40 -28.44 23.89 -5.82
CA ASP A 40 -28.86 22.92 -6.83
C ASP A 40 -28.35 21.52 -6.45
N ASP A 41 -29.17 20.51 -6.73
CA ASP A 41 -28.77 19.14 -6.48
C ASP A 41 -27.70 18.75 -7.50
N LYS A 42 -26.48 18.55 -7.00
CA LYS A 42 -25.40 17.99 -7.80
C LYS A 42 -25.84 16.60 -8.22
N GLY A 43 -26.14 16.44 -9.51
CA GLY A 43 -26.43 15.15 -10.12
C GLY A 43 -25.31 14.14 -9.83
N PHE A 44 -25.59 12.86 -10.08
CA PHE A 44 -24.72 11.71 -9.84
C PHE A 44 -23.22 12.05 -9.80
N GLU A 45 -22.52 11.71 -8.70
CA GLU A 45 -21.11 12.06 -8.49
C GLU A 45 -20.16 11.29 -9.43
N TRP A 46 -20.09 11.72 -10.68
CA TRP A 46 -19.23 11.14 -11.72
C TRP A 46 -17.76 11.03 -11.28
N GLY A 47 -17.28 11.94 -10.43
CA GLY A 47 -15.93 11.87 -9.86
C GLY A 47 -15.73 10.73 -8.85
N MET A 48 -16.77 10.33 -8.11
CA MET A 48 -16.72 9.17 -7.23
C MET A 48 -16.81 7.87 -8.04
N LEU A 49 -17.71 7.81 -9.02
CA LEU A 49 -17.78 6.67 -9.94
C LEU A 49 -16.45 6.48 -10.68
N ALA A 50 -15.86 7.56 -11.22
CA ALA A 50 -14.58 7.49 -11.90
C ALA A 50 -13.50 6.92 -10.97
N ARG A 51 -13.41 7.41 -9.72
CA ARG A 51 -12.47 6.88 -8.73
C ARG A 51 -12.64 5.38 -8.51
N TYR A 52 -13.86 4.91 -8.25
CA TYR A 52 -14.10 3.49 -8.03
C TYR A 52 -13.86 2.65 -9.29
N ALA A 53 -14.28 3.12 -10.46
CA ALA A 53 -14.03 2.45 -11.73
C ALA A 53 -12.52 2.30 -12.00
N PHE A 54 -11.72 3.33 -11.70
CA PHE A 54 -10.27 3.24 -11.81
C PHE A 54 -9.65 2.29 -10.78
N TRP A 55 -10.15 2.27 -9.53
CA TRP A 55 -9.69 1.30 -8.52
C TRP A 55 -10.01 -0.14 -8.92
N ILE A 56 -11.21 -0.39 -9.45
CA ILE A 56 -11.60 -1.69 -9.97
C ILE A 56 -10.73 -2.05 -11.18
N ALA A 57 -10.52 -1.14 -12.13
CA ALA A 57 -9.66 -1.37 -13.29
C ALA A 57 -8.21 -1.69 -12.87
N LEU A 58 -7.68 -0.96 -11.88
CA LEU A 58 -6.35 -1.20 -11.29
C LEU A 58 -6.28 -2.58 -10.64
N ALA A 59 -7.27 -2.93 -9.81
CA ALA A 59 -7.34 -4.25 -9.17
C ALA A 59 -7.43 -5.37 -10.21
N SER A 60 -8.31 -5.23 -11.21
CA SER A 60 -8.46 -6.18 -12.31
C SER A 60 -7.18 -6.34 -13.12
N LEU A 61 -6.44 -5.25 -13.36
CA LEU A 61 -5.15 -5.33 -14.06
C LEU A 61 -4.12 -6.12 -13.22
N ILE A 62 -4.05 -5.87 -11.91
CA ILE A 62 -3.18 -6.62 -11.00
C ILE A 62 -3.57 -8.11 -11.00
N PHE A 63 -4.86 -8.42 -10.84
CA PHE A 63 -5.35 -9.81 -10.84
C PHE A 63 -5.11 -10.51 -12.18
N SER A 64 -5.26 -9.80 -13.30
CA SER A 64 -4.95 -10.34 -14.63
C SER A 64 -3.48 -10.74 -14.74
N VAL A 65 -2.56 -9.89 -14.26
CA VAL A 65 -1.13 -10.19 -14.25
C VAL A 65 -0.82 -11.36 -13.33
N VAL A 66 -1.38 -11.39 -12.11
CA VAL A 66 -1.16 -12.49 -11.16
C VAL A 66 -1.71 -13.82 -11.68
N SER A 67 -2.92 -13.83 -12.26
CA SER A 67 -3.52 -15.02 -12.86
C SER A 67 -2.68 -15.56 -14.02
N LEU A 68 -2.11 -14.67 -14.84
CA LEU A 68 -1.17 -15.05 -15.90
C LEU A 68 0.01 -15.88 -15.34
N PHE A 69 0.55 -15.54 -14.16
CA PHE A 69 1.64 -16.29 -13.55
C PHE A 69 1.19 -17.52 -12.73
N SER A 70 -0.07 -17.60 -12.32
CA SER A 70 -0.60 -18.65 -11.45
C SER A 70 -1.05 -19.88 -12.24
N ASP A 71 -1.68 -19.65 -13.39
CA ASP A 71 -2.19 -20.73 -14.23
C ASP A 71 -1.13 -21.01 -15.30
N GLY A 72 -0.89 -22.28 -15.61
CA GLY A 72 -0.01 -22.70 -16.72
C GLY A 72 -0.37 -22.11 -18.08
N TYR A 73 -1.38 -21.25 -18.17
CA TYR A 73 -1.73 -20.43 -19.32
C TYR A 73 -0.57 -19.64 -19.90
N LEU A 74 0.33 -19.07 -19.09
CA LEU A 74 1.51 -18.36 -19.64
C LEU A 74 2.45 -19.33 -20.31
N SER A 75 2.72 -20.49 -19.69
CA SER A 75 3.47 -21.57 -20.33
C SER A 75 2.76 -22.08 -21.59
N ASP A 76 1.44 -22.30 -21.58
CA ASP A 76 0.66 -22.79 -22.72
C ASP A 76 0.56 -21.77 -23.87
N LEU A 77 0.46 -20.48 -23.53
CA LEU A 77 0.48 -19.38 -24.50
C LEU A 77 1.86 -19.29 -25.13
N VAL A 78 2.93 -19.35 -24.32
CA VAL A 78 4.32 -19.39 -24.81
C VAL A 78 4.57 -20.67 -25.62
N GLU A 79 3.99 -21.81 -25.25
CA GLU A 79 4.05 -23.06 -26.02
C GLU A 79 3.28 -22.97 -27.35
N LYS A 80 2.17 -22.23 -27.41
CA LYS A 80 1.53 -21.92 -28.72
C LYS A 80 2.41 -21.03 -29.60
N PHE A 81 3.30 -20.25 -28.98
CA PHE A 81 4.31 -19.44 -29.63
C PHE A 81 5.70 -20.10 -29.55
N TYR A 82 5.83 -21.43 -29.44
CA TYR A 82 7.12 -22.12 -29.17
C TYR A 82 8.26 -21.74 -30.15
N GLU A 83 7.93 -21.31 -31.36
CA GLU A 83 8.92 -20.83 -32.35
C GLU A 83 9.32 -19.35 -32.17
N THR A 84 8.70 -18.62 -31.25
CA THR A 84 8.93 -17.19 -30.99
C THR A 84 9.94 -17.06 -29.85
N PRO A 85 11.18 -16.61 -30.12
CA PRO A 85 12.18 -16.44 -29.08
C PRO A 85 11.69 -15.51 -27.97
N ASN A 86 12.05 -15.80 -26.71
CA ASN A 86 11.79 -14.92 -25.55
C ASN A 86 12.27 -13.47 -25.76
N VAL A 87 13.26 -13.29 -26.66
CA VAL A 87 13.74 -11.98 -27.12
C VAL A 87 12.62 -11.14 -27.74
N ILE A 88 11.72 -11.74 -28.51
CA ILE A 88 10.60 -11.03 -29.15
C ILE A 88 9.62 -10.53 -28.10
N PHE A 89 9.28 -11.35 -27.10
CA PHE A 89 8.45 -10.93 -25.98
C PHE A 89 9.13 -9.82 -25.17
N CYS A 90 10.42 -9.98 -24.86
CA CYS A 90 11.22 -8.95 -24.18
C CYS A 90 11.17 -7.61 -24.91
N LEU A 91 11.45 -7.59 -26.22
CA LEU A 91 11.44 -6.39 -27.05
C LEU A 91 10.03 -5.82 -27.25
N GLY A 92 9.02 -6.68 -27.43
CA GLY A 92 7.62 -6.29 -27.56
C GLY A 92 7.11 -5.56 -26.32
N PHE A 93 7.34 -6.14 -25.14
CA PHE A 93 6.99 -5.51 -23.87
C PHE A 93 7.83 -4.26 -23.57
N ALA A 94 9.11 -4.22 -23.97
CA ALA A 94 9.91 -3.00 -23.90
C ALA A 94 9.32 -1.88 -24.76
N GLY A 95 8.92 -2.19 -26.01
CA GLY A 95 8.25 -1.25 -26.91
C GLY A 95 6.92 -0.74 -26.34
N LEU A 96 6.11 -1.63 -25.78
CA LEU A 96 4.86 -1.27 -25.08
C LEU A 96 5.12 -0.38 -23.86
N ALA A 97 6.14 -0.69 -23.06
CA ALA A 97 6.52 0.13 -21.91
C ALA A 97 6.88 1.57 -22.35
N VAL A 98 7.73 1.70 -23.38
CA VAL A 98 8.10 2.99 -23.96
C VAL A 98 6.87 3.73 -24.48
N LEU A 99 5.98 3.05 -25.22
CA LEU A 99 4.74 3.63 -25.73
C LEU A 99 3.88 4.19 -24.59
N PHE A 100 3.62 3.40 -23.55
CA PHE A 100 2.79 3.81 -22.41
C PHE A 100 3.42 4.95 -21.62
N TYR A 101 4.74 4.96 -21.41
CA TYR A 101 5.42 6.07 -20.75
C TYR A 101 5.39 7.36 -21.58
N ILE A 102 5.57 7.28 -22.90
CA ILE A 102 5.46 8.45 -23.79
C ILE A 102 4.02 8.98 -23.79
N LEU A 103 3.02 8.09 -23.91
CA LEU A 103 1.62 8.48 -23.86
C LEU A 103 1.24 9.09 -22.51
N GLY A 104 1.71 8.50 -21.40
CA GLY A 104 1.51 9.03 -20.05
C GLY A 104 2.14 10.40 -19.87
N PHE A 105 3.36 10.61 -20.37
CA PHE A 105 4.04 11.91 -20.33
C PHE A 105 3.33 12.96 -21.17
N ARG A 106 2.98 12.63 -22.42
CA ARG A 106 2.28 13.54 -23.32
C ARG A 106 0.90 13.92 -22.78
N ASN A 107 0.17 12.97 -22.19
CA ASN A 107 -1.14 13.23 -21.62
C ASN A 107 -1.04 14.05 -20.33
N LYS A 108 -0.01 13.83 -19.49
CA LYS A 108 0.26 14.65 -18.31
C LYS A 108 0.58 16.11 -18.67
N SER A 109 1.32 16.33 -19.76
CA SER A 109 1.62 17.69 -20.24
C SER A 109 0.41 18.41 -20.85
N ARG A 110 -0.52 17.67 -21.48
CA ARG A 110 -1.70 18.27 -22.15
C ARG A 110 -2.91 18.41 -21.23
N ASN A 111 -3.09 17.48 -20.29
CA ASN A 111 -4.23 17.42 -19.38
C ASN A 111 -3.74 17.12 -17.94
N PRO A 112 -3.15 18.09 -17.24
CA PRO A 112 -2.69 17.91 -15.85
C PRO A 112 -3.82 17.52 -14.90
N GLU A 113 -5.05 17.95 -15.19
CA GLU A 113 -6.27 17.69 -14.41
C GLU A 113 -6.66 16.19 -14.38
N LYS A 114 -6.24 15.40 -15.39
CA LYS A 114 -6.63 13.98 -15.55
C LYS A 114 -5.68 13.01 -14.83
N ASN A 115 -5.48 13.23 -13.53
CA ASN A 115 -4.54 12.46 -12.71
C ASN A 115 -4.75 10.94 -12.81
N PHE A 116 -5.99 10.45 -12.73
CA PHE A 116 -6.26 9.01 -12.76
C PHE A 116 -5.86 8.35 -14.09
N SER A 117 -6.23 8.93 -15.24
CA SER A 117 -5.87 8.38 -16.54
C SER A 117 -4.35 8.40 -16.79
N ASN A 118 -3.66 9.44 -16.31
CA ASN A 118 -2.21 9.53 -16.41
C ASN A 118 -1.52 8.43 -15.58
N GLU A 119 -2.00 8.18 -14.36
CA GLU A 119 -1.47 7.12 -13.50
C GLU A 119 -1.77 5.72 -14.06
N THR A 120 -2.92 5.48 -14.70
CA THR A 120 -3.21 4.21 -15.38
C THR A 120 -2.25 3.92 -16.53
N LEU A 121 -1.87 4.93 -17.33
CA LEU A 121 -0.86 4.76 -18.39
C LEU A 121 0.52 4.48 -17.79
N MET A 122 0.90 5.18 -16.72
CA MET A 122 2.16 4.92 -16.03
C MET A 122 2.23 3.51 -15.45
N LEU A 123 1.12 3.02 -14.89
CA LEU A 123 0.97 1.67 -14.39
C LEU A 123 1.12 0.61 -15.49
N ALA A 124 0.43 0.79 -16.62
CA ALA A 124 0.55 -0.12 -17.76
C ALA A 124 2.00 -0.19 -18.27
N GLY A 125 2.70 0.95 -18.30
CA GLY A 125 4.13 1.02 -18.60
C GLY A 125 4.98 0.27 -17.56
N ALA A 126 4.67 0.38 -16.27
CA ALA A 126 5.36 -0.36 -15.21
C ALA A 126 5.17 -1.87 -15.34
N PHE A 127 3.96 -2.37 -15.57
CA PHE A 127 3.74 -3.80 -15.80
C PHE A 127 4.43 -4.30 -17.07
N SER A 128 4.41 -3.52 -18.14
CA SER A 128 5.12 -3.86 -19.38
C SER A 128 6.63 -3.93 -19.15
N THR A 129 7.19 -3.03 -18.33
CA THR A 129 8.61 -3.06 -17.94
C THR A 129 8.93 -4.32 -17.14
N ALA A 130 8.11 -4.67 -16.13
CA ALA A 130 8.29 -5.88 -15.35
C ALA A 130 8.23 -7.15 -16.22
N ALA A 131 7.28 -7.21 -17.16
CA ALA A 131 7.17 -8.32 -18.11
C ALA A 131 8.41 -8.42 -19.01
N SER A 132 8.86 -7.30 -19.57
CA SER A 132 10.07 -7.23 -20.41
C SER A 132 11.31 -7.76 -19.67
N ILE A 133 11.52 -7.30 -18.43
CA ILE A 133 12.63 -7.75 -17.58
C ILE A 133 12.49 -9.23 -17.20
N GLY A 134 11.27 -9.70 -16.97
CA GLY A 134 10.97 -11.12 -16.73
C GLY A 134 11.39 -11.99 -17.91
N PHE A 135 11.02 -11.61 -19.14
CA PHE A 135 11.45 -12.33 -20.36
C PHE A 135 12.94 -12.19 -20.63
N LEU A 136 13.55 -11.03 -20.35
CA LEU A 136 15.00 -10.84 -20.43
C LEU A 136 15.73 -11.84 -19.52
N GLY A 137 15.23 -12.09 -18.31
CA GLY A 137 15.78 -13.10 -17.41
C GLY A 137 15.70 -14.52 -17.95
N GLN A 138 14.73 -14.82 -18.82
CA GLN A 138 14.66 -16.12 -19.49
C GLN A 138 15.61 -16.21 -20.70
N VAL A 139 15.94 -15.07 -21.33
CA VAL A 139 16.89 -15.00 -22.45
C VAL A 139 18.33 -15.14 -21.98
N LEU A 140 18.68 -14.56 -20.83
CA LEU A 140 20.04 -14.51 -20.30
C LEU A 140 20.56 -15.84 -19.70
N ASP A 141 19.82 -16.93 -19.94
CA ASP A 141 20.09 -18.29 -19.48
C ASP A 141 20.06 -18.46 -17.95
N ARG A 142 19.14 -19.29 -17.46
CA ARG A 142 18.78 -19.42 -16.02
C ARG A 142 19.86 -20.08 -15.16
N ASN A 143 21.01 -20.41 -15.73
CA ASN A 143 22.07 -21.19 -15.09
C ASN A 143 23.01 -20.34 -14.23
N GLU A 144 23.05 -19.02 -14.43
CA GLU A 144 23.78 -18.12 -13.55
C GLU A 144 22.84 -17.35 -12.63
N ASN A 145 23.18 -17.34 -11.33
CA ASN A 145 22.36 -16.85 -10.22
C ASN A 145 22.12 -15.31 -10.20
N HIS A 146 22.13 -14.64 -11.35
CA HIS A 146 22.11 -13.19 -11.47
C HIS A 146 20.68 -12.58 -11.50
N PHE A 147 19.65 -13.27 -10.97
CA PHE A 147 18.28 -12.72 -10.88
C PHE A 147 18.23 -11.39 -10.13
N THR A 148 19.12 -11.19 -9.16
CA THR A 148 19.34 -9.92 -8.48
C THR A 148 19.54 -8.76 -9.48
N LEU A 149 20.33 -8.94 -10.55
CA LEU A 149 20.65 -7.87 -11.51
C LEU A 149 19.41 -7.39 -12.28
N LEU A 150 18.43 -8.27 -12.51
CA LEU A 150 17.17 -7.92 -13.17
C LEU A 150 16.28 -7.04 -12.28
N PHE A 151 16.23 -7.35 -10.99
CA PHE A 151 15.53 -6.48 -10.02
C PHE A 151 16.27 -5.15 -9.85
N LEU A 152 17.61 -5.17 -9.85
CA LEU A 152 18.41 -3.94 -9.83
C LEU A 152 18.13 -3.06 -11.05
N MET A 153 18.02 -3.65 -12.24
CA MET A 153 17.64 -2.96 -13.47
C MET A 153 16.25 -2.32 -13.33
N SER A 154 15.28 -3.04 -12.75
CA SER A 154 13.93 -2.51 -12.48
C SER A 154 13.97 -1.29 -11.58
N ILE A 155 14.78 -1.31 -10.51
CA ILE A 155 14.96 -0.18 -9.59
C ILE A 155 15.50 1.05 -10.33
N ILE A 156 16.51 0.86 -11.19
CA ILE A 156 17.10 1.95 -11.97
C ILE A 156 16.06 2.56 -12.92
N ILE A 157 15.34 1.71 -13.67
CA ILE A 157 14.33 2.18 -14.63
C ILE A 157 13.22 2.94 -13.92
N TYR A 158 12.59 2.35 -12.89
CA TYR A 158 11.51 3.00 -12.16
C TYR A 158 11.99 4.23 -11.39
N GLY A 159 13.20 4.20 -10.82
CA GLY A 159 13.79 5.32 -10.10
C GLY A 159 14.03 6.53 -11.00
N ILE A 160 14.58 6.32 -12.20
CA ILE A 160 14.80 7.41 -13.17
C ILE A 160 13.46 7.95 -13.67
N LEU A 161 12.54 7.06 -14.05
CA LEU A 161 11.24 7.47 -14.60
C LEU A 161 10.37 8.18 -13.57
N SER A 162 10.36 7.72 -12.32
CA SER A 162 9.59 8.36 -11.25
C SER A 162 10.05 9.79 -10.99
N VAL A 163 11.36 10.05 -10.97
CA VAL A 163 11.93 11.40 -10.83
C VAL A 163 11.62 12.27 -12.05
N LYS A 164 11.87 11.78 -13.28
CA LYS A 164 11.60 12.55 -14.51
C LYS A 164 10.13 12.89 -14.68
N LEU A 165 9.24 11.97 -14.32
CA LEU A 165 7.80 12.10 -14.49
C LEU A 165 7.08 12.63 -13.25
N THR A 166 7.81 12.89 -12.16
CA THR A 166 7.26 13.24 -10.83
C THR A 166 6.09 12.34 -10.42
N SER A 167 6.21 11.02 -10.68
CA SER A 167 5.16 10.03 -10.42
C SER A 167 5.42 9.31 -9.11
N LYS A 168 4.51 9.48 -8.15
CA LYS A 168 4.54 8.76 -6.87
C LYS A 168 4.28 7.26 -7.07
N LEU A 169 3.47 6.89 -8.06
CA LEU A 169 3.18 5.49 -8.37
C LEU A 169 4.44 4.74 -8.83
N LEU A 170 5.19 5.30 -9.77
CA LEU A 170 6.46 4.71 -10.22
C LEU A 170 7.50 4.67 -9.09
N TRP A 171 7.46 5.62 -8.16
CA TRP A 171 8.29 5.56 -6.96
C TRP A 171 7.88 4.39 -6.05
N VAL A 172 6.58 4.10 -5.89
CA VAL A 172 6.13 2.89 -5.18
C VAL A 172 6.68 1.63 -5.86
N PHE A 173 6.61 1.51 -7.19
CA PHE A 173 7.22 0.38 -7.91
C PHE A 173 8.73 0.30 -7.71
N THR A 174 9.42 1.44 -7.62
CA THR A 174 10.85 1.49 -7.30
C THR A 174 11.13 0.89 -5.92
N LEU A 175 10.34 1.25 -4.91
CA LEU A 175 10.50 0.77 -3.54
C LEU A 175 10.10 -0.72 -3.40
N VAL A 176 9.07 -1.16 -4.13
CA VAL A 176 8.69 -2.57 -4.19
C VAL A 176 9.79 -3.40 -4.85
N ALA A 177 10.32 -2.95 -5.99
CA ALA A 177 11.45 -3.60 -6.65
C ALA A 177 12.69 -3.62 -5.75
N LEU A 178 12.94 -2.56 -4.98
CA LEU A 178 14.01 -2.52 -3.97
C LEU A 178 13.82 -3.56 -2.87
N GLY A 179 12.59 -3.76 -2.39
CA GLY A 179 12.27 -4.82 -1.44
C GLY A 179 12.50 -6.22 -2.02
N ILE A 180 12.07 -6.47 -3.26
CA ILE A 180 12.26 -7.76 -3.93
C ILE A 180 13.75 -8.02 -4.19
N TRP A 181 14.48 -7.01 -4.64
CA TRP A 181 15.93 -7.07 -4.80
C TRP A 181 16.62 -7.40 -3.47
N PHE A 182 16.26 -6.73 -2.39
CA PHE A 182 16.83 -7.00 -1.07
C PHE A 182 16.50 -8.43 -0.57
N ALA A 183 15.27 -8.90 -0.80
CA ALA A 183 14.89 -10.28 -0.49
C ALA A 183 15.76 -11.29 -1.25
N THR A 184 15.85 -11.11 -2.57
CA THR A 184 16.59 -12.03 -3.45
C THR A 184 18.09 -11.99 -3.20
N GLU A 185 18.67 -10.82 -2.97
CA GLU A 185 20.11 -10.68 -2.70
C GLU A 185 20.50 -11.30 -1.36
N THR A 186 19.72 -11.05 -0.31
CA THR A 186 19.98 -11.68 0.98
C THR A 186 19.71 -13.18 0.95
N ALA A 187 18.76 -13.65 0.12
CA ALA A 187 18.54 -15.08 -0.12
C ALA A 187 19.76 -15.71 -0.79
N TYR A 188 20.25 -15.08 -1.85
CA TYR A 188 21.38 -15.54 -2.65
C TYR A 188 22.63 -15.70 -1.78
N HIS A 189 22.99 -14.68 -1.00
CA HIS A 189 24.13 -14.76 -0.09
C HIS A 189 23.94 -15.74 1.08
N SER A 190 22.71 -16.18 1.35
CA SER A 190 22.42 -17.28 2.29
C SER A 190 22.30 -18.65 1.63
N ASN A 191 22.68 -18.79 0.34
CA ASN A 191 22.48 -19.99 -0.47
C ASN A 191 21.00 -20.46 -0.47
N TRP A 192 20.08 -19.50 -0.59
CA TRP A 192 18.63 -19.71 -0.48
C TRP A 192 18.16 -20.29 0.87
N GLY A 193 19.02 -20.25 1.90
CA GLY A 193 18.70 -20.64 3.25
C GLY A 193 17.82 -19.63 3.99
N PHE A 194 17.20 -20.09 5.07
CA PHE A 194 16.29 -19.27 5.88
C PHE A 194 16.98 -18.12 6.63
N LYS A 195 18.31 -18.17 6.84
CA LYS A 195 19.06 -17.16 7.62
C LYS A 195 20.22 -16.53 6.85
N PHE A 196 20.25 -15.20 6.84
CA PHE A 196 21.33 -14.36 6.33
C PHE A 196 21.85 -13.58 7.52
N TRP A 197 23.12 -13.77 7.86
CA TRP A 197 23.73 -13.23 9.10
C TRP A 197 22.89 -13.52 10.36
N GLY A 198 22.32 -14.73 10.44
CA GLY A 198 21.48 -15.15 11.57
C GLY A 198 20.06 -14.58 11.57
N MET A 199 19.67 -13.77 10.58
CA MET A 199 18.36 -13.14 10.47
C MET A 199 17.49 -13.86 9.43
N ASN A 200 16.26 -14.17 9.79
CA ASN A 200 15.24 -14.59 8.83
C ASN A 200 14.61 -13.40 8.08
N TYR A 201 13.77 -13.68 7.08
CA TYR A 201 13.15 -12.62 6.26
C TYR A 201 12.42 -11.54 7.08
N PRO A 202 11.53 -11.87 8.04
CA PRO A 202 10.90 -10.85 8.89
C PRO A 202 11.90 -9.95 9.61
N LEU A 203 12.99 -10.50 10.18
CA LEU A 203 13.98 -9.67 10.86
C LEU A 203 14.77 -8.79 9.88
N ARG A 204 15.19 -9.33 8.72
CA ARG A 204 15.86 -8.56 7.65
C ARG A 204 14.99 -7.38 7.18
N PHE A 205 13.70 -7.64 6.94
CA PHE A 205 12.75 -6.62 6.46
C PHE A 205 12.39 -5.58 7.52
N THR A 206 12.44 -5.94 8.80
CA THR A 206 12.29 -4.98 9.90
C THR A 206 13.42 -3.93 9.83
N ILE A 207 14.67 -4.38 9.71
CA ILE A 207 15.83 -3.48 9.62
C ILE A 207 15.79 -2.68 8.31
N PHE A 208 15.51 -3.34 7.19
CA PHE A 208 15.39 -2.68 5.88
C PHE A 208 14.30 -1.58 5.89
N GLY A 209 13.13 -1.86 6.47
CA GLY A 209 12.05 -0.88 6.61
C GLY A 209 12.45 0.31 7.49
N ILE A 210 13.18 0.07 8.59
CA ILE A 210 13.71 1.14 9.46
C ILE A 210 14.70 2.01 8.69
N ILE A 211 15.64 1.42 7.96
CA ILE A 211 16.62 2.14 7.14
C ILE A 211 15.90 2.97 6.07
N LEU A 212 14.89 2.40 5.40
CA LEU A 212 14.11 3.12 4.39
C LEU A 212 13.33 4.30 5.00
N THR A 213 12.74 4.10 6.17
CA THR A 213 12.06 5.17 6.93
C THR A 213 13.03 6.27 7.35
N ALA A 214 14.20 5.90 7.84
CA ALA A 214 15.25 6.84 8.22
C ALA A 214 15.78 7.62 7.02
N PHE A 215 16.00 6.94 5.88
CA PHE A 215 16.34 7.60 4.62
C PHE A 215 15.29 8.63 4.22
N ALA A 216 14.01 8.25 4.29
CA ALA A 216 12.89 9.13 3.95
C ALA A 216 12.84 10.39 4.83
N VAL A 217 13.16 10.29 6.12
CA VAL A 217 13.07 11.42 7.06
C VAL A 217 14.35 12.27 7.05
N LEU A 218 15.53 11.65 7.00
CA LEU A 218 16.81 12.32 7.27
C LEU A 218 17.55 12.78 5.99
N LEU A 219 17.51 11.97 4.93
CA LEU A 219 18.33 12.16 3.73
C LEU A 219 17.51 12.65 2.54
N GLN A 220 16.33 12.06 2.33
CA GLN A 220 15.49 12.36 1.18
C GLN A 220 15.07 13.84 1.06
N PRO A 221 14.75 14.58 2.16
CA PRO A 221 14.44 16.01 2.07
C PRO A 221 15.64 16.87 1.64
N LYS A 222 16.87 16.40 1.85
CA LYS A 222 18.11 17.10 1.46
C LYS A 222 18.41 16.98 -0.04
N ILE A 223 17.78 16.01 -0.72
CA ILE A 223 17.98 15.73 -2.14
C ILE A 223 16.80 16.30 -2.92
N LYS A 224 16.97 17.49 -3.54
CA LYS A 224 15.87 18.24 -4.20
C LYS A 224 15.00 17.37 -5.13
N PRO A 225 15.55 16.53 -6.03
CA PRO A 225 14.73 15.69 -6.91
C PRO A 225 13.90 14.64 -6.18
N LEU A 226 14.33 14.20 -4.98
CA LEU A 226 13.69 13.13 -4.22
C LEU A 226 12.74 13.63 -3.12
N ALA A 227 12.82 14.91 -2.76
CA ALA A 227 12.03 15.51 -1.67
C ALA A 227 10.52 15.31 -1.85
N VAL A 228 10.02 15.33 -3.09
CA VAL A 228 8.60 15.12 -3.43
C VAL A 228 8.09 13.74 -3.01
N PHE A 229 8.97 12.73 -2.97
CA PHE A 229 8.61 11.35 -2.63
C PHE A 229 8.78 11.01 -1.15
N LYS A 230 9.16 11.98 -0.30
CA LYS A 230 9.37 11.77 1.14
C LYS A 230 8.22 11.03 1.82
N SER A 231 6.99 11.49 1.60
CA SER A 231 5.79 10.90 2.19
C SER A 231 5.57 9.46 1.71
N THR A 232 5.83 9.19 0.43
CA THR A 232 5.69 7.84 -0.15
C THR A 232 6.73 6.88 0.43
N SER A 233 8.01 7.27 0.47
CA SER A 233 9.06 6.44 1.08
C SER A 233 8.83 6.19 2.55
N PHE A 234 8.34 7.20 3.29
CA PHE A 234 8.02 7.09 4.70
C PHE A 234 6.92 6.05 4.96
N VAL A 235 5.82 6.12 4.21
CA VAL A 235 4.72 5.15 4.32
C VAL A 235 5.20 3.74 4.00
N VAL A 236 5.89 3.56 2.88
CA VAL A 236 6.35 2.23 2.44
C VAL A 236 7.39 1.65 3.41
N GLY A 237 8.33 2.46 3.90
CA GLY A 237 9.31 2.03 4.92
C GLY A 237 8.65 1.62 6.24
N LEU A 238 7.66 2.39 6.71
CA LEU A 238 6.89 2.02 7.90
C LEU A 238 6.10 0.74 7.68
N LEU A 239 5.45 0.57 6.53
CA LEU A 239 4.71 -0.65 6.21
C LEU A 239 5.64 -1.87 6.17
N TYR A 240 6.82 -1.76 5.53
CA TYR A 240 7.81 -2.85 5.58
C TYR A 240 8.18 -3.21 7.01
N THR A 241 8.44 -2.21 7.86
CA THR A 241 8.79 -2.44 9.26
C THR A 241 7.65 -3.10 10.02
N MET A 242 6.43 -2.57 9.92
CA MET A 242 5.29 -3.02 10.71
C MET A 242 4.78 -4.40 10.28
N ILE A 243 4.72 -4.67 8.97
CA ILE A 243 4.37 -5.99 8.43
C ILE A 243 5.44 -7.00 8.86
N ALA A 244 6.72 -6.65 8.75
CA ALA A 244 7.80 -7.54 9.11
C ALA A 244 7.82 -7.83 10.62
N LEU A 245 7.56 -6.84 11.48
CA LEU A 245 7.41 -7.03 12.92
C LEU A 245 6.20 -7.90 13.28
N TRP A 246 5.09 -7.75 12.57
CA TRP A 246 3.92 -8.61 12.75
C TRP A 246 4.22 -10.06 12.35
N LEU A 247 4.88 -10.28 11.21
CA LEU A 247 5.32 -11.63 10.82
C LEU A 247 6.35 -12.19 11.80
N LEU A 248 7.28 -11.36 12.28
CA LEU A 248 8.29 -11.75 13.26
C LEU A 248 7.66 -12.13 14.60
N SER A 249 6.54 -11.51 14.98
CA SER A 249 5.82 -11.92 16.17
C SER A 249 5.15 -13.28 16.02
N ILE A 250 4.79 -13.71 14.81
CA ILE A 250 4.18 -15.04 14.54
C ILE A 250 5.28 -16.11 14.40
N PHE A 251 6.31 -15.82 13.61
CA PHE A 251 7.30 -16.81 13.18
C PHE A 251 8.59 -16.79 14.02
N GLY A 252 8.84 -15.75 14.82
CA GLY A 252 10.11 -15.56 15.52
C GLY A 252 11.29 -15.46 14.55
N ASN A 253 12.52 -15.61 15.05
CA ASN A 253 13.74 -15.67 14.23
C ASN A 253 14.25 -17.12 14.06
N TYR A 254 13.36 -18.02 13.67
CA TYR A 254 13.69 -19.42 13.45
C TYR A 254 14.08 -19.70 12.00
N SER A 255 14.89 -20.74 11.83
CA SER A 255 15.53 -21.11 10.56
C SER A 255 14.78 -22.19 9.80
N ASP A 256 13.69 -22.72 10.34
CA ASP A 256 12.99 -23.86 9.75
C ASP A 256 11.56 -23.98 10.26
N PHE A 257 10.66 -24.52 9.44
CA PHE A 257 9.27 -24.78 9.79
C PHE A 257 9.17 -25.88 10.86
N ASP A 258 10.02 -26.90 10.78
CA ASP A 258 10.06 -28.00 11.76
C ASP A 258 10.53 -27.52 13.15
N LYS A 259 11.46 -26.57 13.17
CA LYS A 259 11.89 -25.93 14.42
C LYS A 259 10.79 -25.04 14.97
N TRP A 260 10.13 -24.24 14.13
CA TRP A 260 9.02 -23.39 14.56
C TRP A 260 7.86 -24.22 15.13
N SER A 261 7.47 -25.34 14.49
CA SER A 261 6.37 -26.18 14.95
C SER A 261 6.66 -26.91 16.27
N SER A 262 7.93 -27.15 16.58
CA SER A 262 8.37 -27.78 17.83
C SER A 262 8.50 -26.83 19.02
N ILE A 263 8.44 -25.52 18.78
CA ILE A 263 8.70 -24.49 19.80
C ILE A 263 7.40 -23.99 20.40
N ARG A 264 7.38 -23.87 21.72
CA ARG A 264 6.24 -23.32 22.45
C ARG A 264 6.12 -21.82 22.21
N GLN A 265 4.92 -21.36 21.91
CA GLN A 265 4.60 -19.98 21.54
C GLN A 265 5.15 -18.89 22.49
N TYR A 266 5.34 -19.19 23.77
CA TYR A 266 5.89 -18.22 24.75
C TYR A 266 7.32 -17.79 24.41
N GLU A 267 8.09 -18.59 23.68
CA GLU A 267 9.45 -18.24 23.26
C GLU A 267 9.47 -17.18 22.14
N ILE A 268 8.30 -16.81 21.60
CA ILE A 268 8.15 -15.76 20.57
C ILE A 268 7.47 -14.52 21.18
N PHE A 269 7.04 -14.59 22.45
CA PHE A 269 6.28 -13.55 23.13
C PHE A 269 6.97 -12.18 23.12
N TYR A 270 8.31 -12.15 23.24
CA TYR A 270 9.06 -10.89 23.24
C TYR A 270 8.97 -10.15 21.90
N TRP A 271 8.87 -10.85 20.76
CA TRP A 271 8.61 -10.22 19.46
C TRP A 271 7.21 -9.64 19.37
N GLY A 272 6.21 -10.32 19.97
CA GLY A 272 4.86 -9.79 20.12
C GLY A 272 4.81 -8.52 20.97
N LEU A 273 5.48 -8.54 22.12
CA LEU A 273 5.56 -7.38 23.00
C LEU A 273 6.26 -6.20 22.31
N LEU A 274 7.34 -6.45 21.57
CA LEU A 274 8.05 -5.45 20.79
C LEU A 274 7.16 -4.86 19.69
N GLY A 275 6.43 -5.69 18.94
CA GLY A 275 5.46 -5.26 17.93
C GLY A 275 4.35 -4.37 18.52
N ILE A 276 3.80 -4.75 19.68
CA ILE A 276 2.81 -3.96 20.41
C ILE A 276 3.39 -2.64 20.90
N ALA A 277 4.58 -2.65 21.50
CA ALA A 277 5.21 -1.45 22.03
C ALA A 277 5.54 -0.44 20.92
N ILE A 278 6.09 -0.90 19.80
CA ILE A 278 6.44 -0.04 18.67
C ILE A 278 5.18 0.50 17.98
N SER A 279 4.17 -0.33 17.74
CA SER A 279 2.92 0.12 17.11
C SER A 279 2.15 1.12 17.97
N LEU A 280 2.07 0.88 19.29
CA LEU A 280 1.48 1.82 20.24
C LEU A 280 2.31 3.11 20.35
N GLY A 281 3.64 3.01 20.40
CA GLY A 281 4.55 4.14 20.40
C GLY A 281 4.37 5.01 19.15
N LEU A 282 4.23 4.38 17.98
CA LEU A 282 3.95 5.06 16.71
C LEU A 282 2.58 5.73 16.70
N ALA A 283 1.55 5.07 17.25
CA ALA A 283 0.21 5.65 17.37
C ALA A 283 0.22 6.89 18.29
N ILE A 284 0.85 6.79 19.44
CA ILE A 284 1.00 7.91 20.40
C ILE A 284 1.81 9.05 19.79
N TYR A 285 2.91 8.73 19.10
CA TYR A 285 3.72 9.71 18.39
C TYR A 285 2.88 10.45 17.35
N GLY A 286 2.15 9.73 16.49
CA GLY A 286 1.28 10.32 15.47
C GLY A 286 0.16 11.19 16.06
N MET A 287 -0.40 10.82 17.21
CA MET A 287 -1.35 11.68 17.93
C MET A 287 -0.70 12.97 18.44
N LYS A 288 0.51 12.89 19.01
CA LYS A 288 1.22 14.07 19.53
C LYS A 288 1.67 15.02 18.43
N THR A 289 2.13 14.50 17.30
CA THR A 289 2.63 15.31 16.17
C THR A 289 1.54 15.72 15.18
N LYS A 290 0.29 15.32 15.41
CA LYS A 290 -0.84 15.46 14.45
C LYS A 290 -0.53 14.82 13.08
N ASP A 291 0.34 13.80 13.05
CA ASP A 291 0.60 13.01 11.86
C ASP A 291 -0.40 11.85 11.77
N HIS A 292 -1.40 12.03 10.92
CA HIS A 292 -2.45 11.04 10.68
C HIS A 292 -1.89 9.72 10.16
N VAL A 293 -0.84 9.74 9.33
CA VAL A 293 -0.30 8.52 8.71
C VAL A 293 0.32 7.59 9.76
N SER A 294 1.25 8.12 10.56
CA SER A 294 1.88 7.34 11.65
C SER A 294 0.86 6.86 12.66
N ARG A 295 -0.11 7.73 12.99
CA ARG A 295 -1.19 7.39 13.92
C ARG A 295 -2.00 6.20 13.44
N ASP A 296 -2.50 6.28 12.20
CA ASP A 296 -3.44 5.30 11.67
C ASP A 296 -2.73 3.96 11.41
N ILE A 297 -1.50 3.96 10.87
CA ILE A 297 -0.66 2.76 10.75
C ILE A 297 -0.39 2.15 12.13
N GLY A 298 -0.01 2.97 13.11
CA GLY A 298 0.24 2.52 14.48
C GLY A 298 -0.97 1.82 15.10
N PHE A 299 -2.16 2.41 14.99
CA PHE A 299 -3.40 1.80 15.50
C PHE A 299 -3.75 0.50 14.78
N VAL A 300 -3.67 0.46 13.45
CA VAL A 300 -3.96 -0.75 12.68
C VAL A 300 -3.04 -1.90 13.12
N PHE A 301 -1.74 -1.67 13.22
CA PHE A 301 -0.81 -2.72 13.63
C PHE A 301 -0.86 -3.06 15.12
N PHE A 302 -1.23 -2.11 15.98
CA PHE A 302 -1.47 -2.37 17.40
C PHE A 302 -2.66 -3.33 17.58
N ILE A 303 -3.78 -3.01 16.93
CA ILE A 303 -4.98 -3.84 16.93
C ILE A 303 -4.68 -5.21 16.30
N LEU A 304 -4.01 -5.23 15.15
CA LEU A 304 -3.64 -6.46 14.46
C LEU A 304 -2.79 -7.38 15.35
N ASN A 305 -1.77 -6.84 16.04
CA ASN A 305 -0.94 -7.63 16.95
C ASN A 305 -1.74 -8.13 18.15
N LEU A 306 -2.60 -7.30 18.74
CA LEU A 306 -3.45 -7.69 19.86
C LEU A 306 -4.38 -8.86 19.49
N TYR A 307 -5.06 -8.77 18.34
CA TYR A 307 -5.93 -9.85 17.87
C TYR A 307 -5.16 -11.09 17.43
N THR A 308 -3.97 -10.93 16.86
CA THR A 308 -3.09 -12.07 16.54
C THR A 308 -2.78 -12.85 17.81
N ARG A 309 -2.39 -12.18 18.90
CA ARG A 309 -2.14 -12.82 20.20
C ARG A 309 -3.42 -13.40 20.81
N PHE A 310 -4.54 -12.69 20.72
CA PHE A 310 -5.83 -13.19 21.20
C PHE A 310 -6.16 -14.55 20.58
N VAL A 311 -6.06 -14.67 19.24
CA VAL A 311 -6.27 -15.94 18.53
C VAL A 311 -5.25 -16.97 18.98
N GLU A 312 -3.97 -16.62 18.92
CA GLU A 312 -2.86 -17.53 19.18
C GLU A 312 -2.88 -18.15 20.59
N TYR A 313 -3.22 -17.38 21.63
CA TYR A 313 -3.24 -17.88 23.00
C TYR A 313 -4.57 -18.48 23.44
N LEU A 314 -5.70 -18.11 22.80
CA LEU A 314 -7.02 -18.53 23.28
C LEU A 314 -7.66 -19.61 22.40
N TRP A 315 -7.28 -19.74 21.13
CA TRP A 315 -7.93 -20.65 20.18
C TRP A 315 -7.99 -22.10 20.68
N ASP A 316 -6.88 -22.63 21.20
CA ASP A 316 -6.79 -24.01 21.70
C ASP A 316 -7.02 -24.12 23.21
N ASN A 317 -7.00 -23.01 23.94
CA ASN A 317 -7.03 -22.99 25.42
C ASN A 317 -8.41 -22.72 26.02
N ILE A 318 -9.37 -22.19 25.25
CA ILE A 318 -10.73 -21.93 25.73
C ILE A 318 -11.79 -22.53 24.81
N ASN A 319 -13.01 -22.70 25.34
CA ASN A 319 -14.14 -23.17 24.55
C ASN A 319 -14.43 -22.18 23.39
N ARG A 320 -14.65 -22.71 22.18
CA ARG A 320 -14.91 -21.91 20.96
C ARG A 320 -16.05 -20.90 21.14
N THR A 321 -17.10 -21.25 21.87
CA THR A 321 -18.21 -20.33 22.18
C THR A 321 -17.75 -19.15 23.01
N ILE A 322 -16.94 -19.37 24.05
CA ILE A 322 -16.37 -18.31 24.89
C ILE A 322 -15.40 -17.45 24.08
N PHE A 323 -14.60 -18.08 23.21
CA PHE A 323 -13.69 -17.39 22.30
C PHE A 323 -14.43 -16.39 21.41
N PHE A 324 -15.46 -16.84 20.70
CA PHE A 324 -16.25 -15.97 19.82
C PHE A 324 -17.04 -14.91 20.59
N LEU A 325 -17.50 -15.22 21.80
CA LEU A 325 -18.19 -14.24 22.65
C LEU A 325 -17.25 -13.12 23.11
N LEU A 326 -16.04 -13.46 23.56
CA LEU A 326 -15.01 -12.47 23.91
C LEU A 326 -14.61 -11.62 22.69
N LEU A 327 -14.47 -12.25 21.53
CA LEU A 327 -14.19 -11.56 20.28
C LEU A 327 -15.31 -10.55 19.94
N ALA A 328 -16.57 -10.97 20.00
CA ALA A 328 -17.73 -10.11 19.74
C ALA A 328 -17.81 -8.92 20.71
N VAL A 329 -17.62 -9.17 22.01
CA VAL A 329 -17.60 -8.11 23.04
C VAL A 329 -16.46 -7.12 22.80
N SER A 330 -15.27 -7.60 22.40
CA SER A 330 -14.14 -6.73 22.09
C SER A 330 -14.43 -5.79 20.91
N PHE A 331 -14.96 -6.32 19.81
CA PHE A 331 -15.32 -5.51 18.63
C PHE A 331 -16.45 -4.54 18.94
N TRP A 332 -17.44 -4.96 19.74
CA TRP A 332 -18.50 -4.07 20.20
C TRP A 332 -17.96 -2.89 21.01
N PHE A 333 -16.98 -3.13 21.89
CA PHE A 333 -16.33 -2.07 22.67
C PHE A 333 -15.53 -1.10 21.77
N VAL A 334 -14.77 -1.64 20.81
CA VAL A 334 -14.05 -0.83 19.82
C VAL A 334 -15.02 0.01 18.99
N GLY A 335 -16.14 -0.57 18.54
CA GLY A 335 -17.20 0.14 17.82
C GLY A 335 -17.81 1.29 18.63
N ARG A 336 -18.19 1.03 19.89
CA ARG A 336 -18.69 2.06 20.81
C ARG A 336 -17.68 3.20 21.05
N TRP A 337 -16.40 2.86 21.17
CA TRP A 337 -15.36 3.87 21.32
C TRP A 337 -15.20 4.73 20.05
N ALA A 338 -15.23 4.11 18.88
CA ALA A 338 -15.21 4.81 17.60
C ALA A 338 -16.42 5.74 17.44
N GLU A 339 -17.63 5.26 17.77
CA GLU A 339 -18.86 6.07 17.79
C GLU A 339 -18.74 7.28 18.74
N SER A 340 -18.19 7.08 19.93
CA SER A 340 -18.02 8.18 20.90
C SER A 340 -17.05 9.25 20.42
N ILE A 341 -16.02 8.89 19.66
CA ILE A 341 -15.10 9.86 19.07
C ILE A 341 -15.78 10.61 17.93
N TRP A 342 -16.58 9.91 17.13
CA TRP A 342 -17.33 10.52 16.04
C TRP A 342 -18.34 11.55 16.54
N LYS A 343 -19.12 11.21 17.58
CA LYS A 343 -20.12 12.11 18.19
C LYS A 343 -19.53 13.31 18.93
N LYS A 344 -18.24 13.33 19.25
CA LYS A 344 -17.55 14.50 19.87
C LYS A 344 -17.04 15.52 18.85
N LYS A 345 -17.17 15.21 17.56
CA LYS A 345 -16.77 16.07 16.44
C LYS A 345 -17.95 16.85 15.83
N GLU A 346 -19.18 16.44 16.16
CA GLU A 346 -20.37 17.29 16.16
C GLU A 346 -20.37 18.14 17.44
#